data_AF-A0A9W6ETJ1-F1
#
_entry.id   AF-A0A9W6ETJ1-F1
#
_cell.length_a   1.000
_cell.length_b   1.000
_cell.length_c   1.000
_cell.angle_alpha   90.00
_cell.angle_beta   90.00
_cell.angle_gamma   90.00
#
_symmetry.space_group_name_H-M   'P 1'
#
loop_
_entity.id
_entity.type
_entity.pdbx_description
1 polymer ?
#
loop_
_entity_poly.entity_id
_entity_poly.type
_entity_poly.pdbx_seq_one_letter_code
_entity_poly.pdbx_strand_id
1 'polypeptide(L)'
;MSVYIDKVKAREVFDSRGNPTVEADVILSNGTLGRDEVPSGASTGEREAVELRDGGSRLRGKGVTKAVNNVNTKINKALHGLDPTNQAKVDKTMIDLDGTPNKAKLGANAILGVSMATARAAANSEGIPLYRYLGGIDLELPQTFHNVINGGEHADNPIDTQEFMITPISHKSFRNGIDMIDDVYWALKGVIEKAGFETGLGDEGGFAPNVKTTGEALDLLVKAIQTAGYKPGKDVGIAIDLASSGLYDHKNGHYHFEGHDYDVNAWMDFLDDLLKKYPSIMSIEDPLGEDDWDNFAKFTKRVGDKVQVVDDDLIVTNPIYIRKAIKMGAGNTLLIKLNQIGSVSETLEAIRLARKNGFKTMLSHRSGETGDTFLSDFSVAVNAGELKAGAMARSERVEKYNQLLRIEEQLGKEAHVAHIPNDVDKD
;
A
#
# COMPACT_ATOMS: atom_id res chain seq x y z
N MET A 1 -28.71 -23.97 -11.42
CA MET A 1 -29.27 -22.92 -10.53
C MET A 1 -28.28 -21.79 -10.51
N SER A 2 -28.74 -20.54 -10.52
CA SER A 2 -27.85 -19.40 -10.29
C SER A 2 -27.24 -19.52 -8.89
N VAL A 3 -25.93 -19.34 -8.78
CA VAL A 3 -25.22 -19.34 -7.49
C VAL A 3 -25.51 -18.02 -6.78
N TYR A 4 -25.76 -18.06 -5.48
CA TYR A 4 -26.02 -16.87 -4.66
C TYR A 4 -25.25 -16.97 -3.34
N ILE A 5 -25.08 -15.84 -2.64
CA ILE A 5 -24.49 -15.78 -1.31
C ILE A 5 -25.44 -16.45 -0.31
N ASP A 6 -25.06 -17.62 0.19
CA ASP A 6 -25.85 -18.37 1.17
C ASP A 6 -25.57 -17.88 2.59
N LYS A 7 -24.29 -17.65 2.92
CA LYS A 7 -23.90 -17.27 4.26
C LYS A 7 -22.64 -16.42 4.26
N VAL A 8 -22.61 -15.42 5.13
CA VAL A 8 -21.42 -14.66 5.49
C VAL A 8 -21.11 -14.90 6.96
N LYS A 9 -19.84 -15.15 7.29
CA LYS A 9 -19.37 -15.32 8.66
C LYS A 9 -18.07 -14.58 8.86
N ALA A 10 -17.84 -14.00 10.02
CA ALA A 10 -16.53 -13.47 10.41
C ALA A 10 -16.03 -14.03 11.74
N ARG A 11 -14.73 -13.90 11.94
CA ARG A 11 -14.03 -14.20 13.19
C ARG A 11 -12.92 -13.17 13.46
N GLU A 12 -12.52 -13.08 14.73
CA GLU A 12 -11.38 -12.28 15.16
C GLU A 12 -10.10 -13.13 15.02
N VAL A 13 -9.13 -12.62 14.27
CA VAL A 13 -7.78 -13.17 14.10
C VAL A 13 -6.74 -12.10 14.49
N PHE A 14 -5.46 -12.31 14.22
CA PHE A 14 -4.39 -11.37 14.55
C PHE A 14 -3.57 -10.96 13.32
N ASP A 15 -3.17 -9.70 13.26
CA ASP A 15 -2.26 -9.16 12.27
C ASP A 15 -0.78 -9.44 12.62
N SER A 16 0.14 -9.05 11.74
CA SER A 16 1.59 -9.22 11.87
C SER A 16 2.21 -8.52 13.08
N ARG A 17 1.48 -7.57 13.69
CA ARG A 17 1.89 -6.85 14.91
C ARG A 17 1.23 -7.42 16.17
N GLY A 18 0.50 -8.52 16.05
CA GLY A 18 -0.22 -9.16 17.15
C GLY A 18 -1.42 -8.35 17.64
N ASN A 19 -1.98 -7.46 16.80
CA ASN A 19 -3.24 -6.79 17.08
C ASN A 19 -4.41 -7.54 16.44
N PRO A 20 -5.62 -7.48 17.02
CA PRO A 20 -6.77 -8.20 16.48
C PRO A 20 -7.21 -7.62 15.12
N THR A 21 -7.68 -8.46 14.21
CA THR A 21 -8.31 -8.03 12.95
C THR A 21 -9.45 -8.97 12.53
N VAL A 22 -10.19 -8.61 11.48
CA VAL A 22 -11.36 -9.32 10.97
C VAL A 22 -10.94 -10.26 9.84
N GLU A 23 -11.28 -11.54 9.96
CA GLU A 23 -11.32 -12.50 8.85
C GLU A 23 -12.78 -12.80 8.51
N ALA A 24 -13.14 -12.71 7.23
CA ALA A 24 -14.49 -12.97 6.74
C ALA A 24 -14.52 -14.14 5.74
N ASP A 25 -15.55 -14.98 5.86
CA ASP A 25 -15.91 -16.07 4.97
C ASP A 25 -17.22 -15.71 4.25
N VAL A 26 -17.24 -15.84 2.93
CA VAL A 26 -18.45 -15.81 2.10
C VAL A 26 -18.66 -17.20 1.50
N ILE A 27 -19.76 -17.83 1.85
CA ILE A 27 -20.15 -19.18 1.42
C ILE A 27 -21.32 -19.04 0.46
N LEU A 28 -21.17 -19.63 -0.72
CA LEU A 28 -22.16 -19.61 -1.78
C LEU A 28 -23.09 -20.83 -1.71
N SER A 29 -24.23 -20.76 -2.39
CA SER A 29 -25.26 -21.80 -2.41
C SER A 29 -24.81 -23.15 -3.00
N ASN A 30 -23.69 -23.16 -3.72
CA ASN A 30 -23.03 -24.37 -4.23
C ASN A 30 -21.93 -24.92 -3.29
N GLY A 31 -21.73 -24.30 -2.12
CA GLY A 31 -20.71 -24.67 -1.14
C GLY A 31 -19.34 -24.02 -1.36
N THR A 32 -19.16 -23.23 -2.42
CA THR A 32 -17.91 -22.49 -2.65
C THR A 32 -17.65 -21.49 -1.52
N LEU A 33 -16.41 -21.43 -1.06
CA LEU A 33 -15.94 -20.51 -0.03
C LEU A 33 -14.97 -19.50 -0.63
N GLY A 34 -15.18 -18.22 -0.34
CA GLY A 34 -14.17 -17.17 -0.39
C GLY A 34 -13.85 -16.70 1.02
N ARG A 35 -12.59 -16.43 1.30
CA ARG A 35 -12.11 -15.98 2.61
C ARG A 35 -11.10 -14.87 2.43
N ASP A 36 -11.17 -13.87 3.29
CA ASP A 36 -10.21 -12.77 3.29
C ASP A 36 -9.97 -12.22 4.70
N GLU A 37 -8.78 -11.65 4.92
CA GLU A 37 -8.31 -11.10 6.18
C GLU A 37 -7.95 -9.62 5.99
N VAL A 38 -8.43 -8.76 6.88
CA VAL A 38 -8.31 -7.31 6.69
C VAL A 38 -7.03 -6.76 7.30
N PRO A 39 -6.20 -6.00 6.55
CA PRO A 39 -5.04 -5.33 7.12
C PRO A 39 -5.41 -4.10 7.96
N SER A 40 -4.48 -3.61 8.77
CA SER A 40 -4.64 -2.49 9.71
C SER A 40 -3.45 -1.52 9.62
N GLY A 41 -3.71 -0.21 9.63
CA GLY A 41 -2.66 0.82 9.73
C GLY A 41 -2.10 1.00 11.15
N ALA A 42 -0.92 1.62 11.27
CA ALA A 42 -0.36 2.13 12.52
C ALA A 42 -0.97 3.49 12.85
N SER A 43 -0.89 4.40 11.87
CA SER A 43 -1.62 5.65 11.84
C SER A 43 -2.92 5.46 11.05
N THR A 44 -3.98 6.14 11.51
CA THR A 44 -5.25 6.26 10.81
C THR A 44 -5.62 7.74 10.81
N GLY A 45 -5.56 8.38 9.65
CA GLY A 45 -5.95 9.79 9.52
C GLY A 45 -7.44 10.00 9.78
N GLU A 46 -7.84 11.22 10.17
CA GLU A 46 -9.25 11.55 10.46
C GLU A 46 -10.18 11.40 9.23
N ARG A 47 -9.58 11.39 8.04
CA ARG A 47 -10.26 11.33 6.73
C ARG A 47 -10.46 9.90 6.20
N GLU A 48 -9.84 8.90 6.84
CA GLU A 48 -9.96 7.49 6.45
C GLU A 48 -11.34 6.90 6.81
N ALA A 49 -11.72 5.81 6.13
CA ALA A 49 -12.81 4.96 6.59
C ALA A 49 -12.47 4.34 7.95
N VAL A 50 -13.45 4.29 8.85
CA VAL A 50 -13.22 3.97 10.26
C VAL A 50 -13.08 2.46 10.46
N GLU A 51 -11.92 2.04 10.95
CA GLU A 51 -11.75 0.71 11.52
C GLU A 51 -12.49 0.59 12.86
N LEU A 52 -13.49 -0.29 12.93
CA LEU A 52 -14.29 -0.41 14.15
C LEU A 52 -13.58 -1.31 15.19
N ARG A 53 -13.11 -0.68 16.27
CA ARG A 53 -12.53 -1.33 17.45
C ARG A 53 -13.50 -1.40 18.64
N ASP A 54 -13.28 -2.34 19.53
CA ASP A 54 -14.11 -2.61 20.71
C ASP A 54 -13.97 -1.51 21.77
N GLY A 55 -12.77 -0.94 21.93
CA GLY A 55 -12.42 -0.12 23.08
C GLY A 55 -12.32 -0.92 24.38
N GLY A 56 -12.14 -0.23 25.51
CA GLY A 56 -12.01 -0.87 26.82
C GLY A 56 -10.66 -1.56 27.06
N SER A 57 -10.61 -2.52 28.00
CA SER A 57 -9.35 -3.12 28.46
C SER A 57 -8.90 -4.35 27.66
N ARG A 58 -9.83 -5.07 27.02
CA ARG A 58 -9.51 -6.31 26.29
C ARG A 58 -8.61 -5.98 25.09
N LEU A 59 -7.46 -6.66 25.00
CA LEU A 59 -6.50 -6.48 23.91
C LEU A 59 -6.11 -5.01 23.70
N ARG A 60 -5.93 -4.28 24.82
CA ARG A 60 -5.58 -2.85 24.82
C ARG A 60 -6.61 -1.98 24.10
N GLY A 61 -7.87 -2.39 24.11
CA GLY A 61 -8.98 -1.73 23.41
C GLY A 61 -9.04 -2.03 21.90
N LYS A 62 -8.10 -2.81 21.37
CA LYS A 62 -7.98 -3.11 19.93
C LYS A 62 -8.78 -4.33 19.47
N GLY A 63 -9.62 -4.92 20.33
CA GLY A 63 -10.53 -6.00 19.92
C GLY A 63 -11.44 -5.58 18.76
N VAL A 64 -11.93 -6.54 17.97
CA VAL A 64 -12.80 -6.30 16.80
C VAL A 64 -14.12 -7.08 16.87
N THR A 65 -14.56 -7.48 18.07
CA THR A 65 -15.78 -8.27 18.25
C THR A 65 -17.05 -7.54 17.79
N LYS A 66 -17.10 -6.20 17.90
CA LYS A 66 -18.18 -5.39 17.34
C LYS A 66 -18.28 -5.52 15.82
N ALA A 67 -17.15 -5.39 15.12
CA ALA A 67 -17.07 -5.54 13.66
C ALA A 67 -17.45 -6.97 13.23
N VAL A 68 -16.89 -7.99 13.89
CA VAL A 68 -17.24 -9.40 13.69
C VAL A 68 -18.72 -9.66 13.89
N ASN A 69 -19.33 -9.09 14.94
CA ASN A 69 -20.76 -9.22 15.18
C ASN A 69 -21.61 -8.53 14.10
N ASN A 70 -21.19 -7.35 13.61
CA ASN A 70 -21.86 -6.68 12.49
C ASN A 70 -21.85 -7.56 11.22
N VAL A 71 -20.74 -8.26 10.92
CA VAL A 71 -20.68 -9.22 9.81
C VAL A 71 -21.66 -10.38 10.03
N ASN A 72 -21.54 -11.06 11.17
CA ASN A 72 -22.31 -12.27 11.48
C ASN A 72 -23.82 -12.05 11.61
N THR A 73 -24.27 -10.80 11.80
CA THR A 73 -25.69 -10.46 12.00
C THR A 73 -26.23 -9.63 10.83
N LYS A 74 -25.96 -8.32 10.82
CA LYS A 74 -26.56 -7.36 9.91
C LYS A 74 -26.15 -7.61 8.46
N ILE A 75 -24.85 -7.77 8.20
CA ILE A 75 -24.32 -7.98 6.85
C ILE A 75 -24.75 -9.34 6.31
N ASN A 76 -24.58 -10.42 7.09
CA ASN A 76 -25.04 -11.75 6.72
C ASN A 76 -26.52 -11.77 6.30
N LYS A 77 -27.40 -11.11 7.06
CA LYS A 77 -28.83 -11.01 6.70
C LYS A 77 -29.05 -10.21 5.41
N ALA A 78 -28.32 -9.11 5.23
CA ALA A 78 -28.53 -8.21 4.09
C ALA A 78 -28.01 -8.76 2.76
N LEU A 79 -26.97 -9.60 2.79
CA LEU A 79 -26.36 -10.17 1.58
C LEU A 79 -26.91 -11.53 1.18
N HIS A 80 -27.63 -12.22 2.06
CA HIS A 80 -28.24 -13.52 1.74
C HIS A 80 -29.11 -13.44 0.48
N GLY A 81 -28.86 -14.33 -0.48
CA GLY A 81 -29.58 -14.41 -1.74
C GLY A 81 -29.09 -13.46 -2.84
N LEU A 82 -28.09 -12.61 -2.57
CA LEU A 82 -27.48 -11.78 -3.62
C LEU A 82 -26.55 -12.61 -4.51
N ASP A 83 -26.46 -12.19 -5.77
CA ASP A 83 -25.50 -12.75 -6.73
C ASP A 83 -24.08 -12.29 -6.37
N PRO A 84 -23.14 -13.22 -6.07
CA PRO A 84 -21.77 -12.87 -5.71
C PRO A 84 -20.99 -12.24 -6.87
N THR A 85 -21.42 -12.45 -8.12
CA THR A 85 -20.74 -11.88 -9.29
C THR A 85 -21.03 -10.38 -9.47
N ASN A 86 -22.07 -9.86 -8.80
CA ASN A 86 -22.41 -8.45 -8.81
C ASN A 86 -21.73 -7.72 -7.63
N GLN A 87 -20.40 -7.62 -7.69
CA GLN A 87 -19.57 -7.00 -6.65
C GLN A 87 -20.07 -5.59 -6.28
N ALA A 88 -20.42 -4.77 -7.28
CA ALA A 88 -20.93 -3.42 -7.06
C ALA A 88 -22.24 -3.40 -6.26
N LYS A 89 -23.14 -4.36 -6.49
CA LYS A 89 -24.39 -4.49 -5.73
C LYS A 89 -24.13 -4.96 -4.31
N VAL A 90 -23.20 -5.90 -4.10
CA VAL A 90 -22.81 -6.39 -2.78
C VAL A 90 -22.22 -5.25 -1.95
N ASP A 91 -21.21 -4.56 -2.48
CA ASP A 91 -20.56 -3.44 -1.81
C ASP A 91 -21.54 -2.31 -1.51
N LYS A 92 -22.36 -1.92 -2.51
CA LYS A 92 -23.39 -0.90 -2.33
C LYS A 92 -24.39 -1.27 -1.23
N THR A 93 -24.78 -2.55 -1.14
CA THR A 93 -25.73 -3.00 -0.10
C THR A 93 -25.13 -2.83 1.29
N MET A 94 -23.84 -3.11 1.47
CA MET A 94 -23.15 -2.91 2.75
C MET A 94 -22.96 -1.42 3.09
N ILE A 95 -22.59 -0.60 2.10
CA ILE A 95 -22.44 0.85 2.26
C ILE A 95 -23.78 1.51 2.63
N ASP A 96 -24.87 1.16 1.93
CA ASP A 96 -26.21 1.67 2.22
C ASP A 96 -26.71 1.20 3.60
N LEU A 97 -26.36 -0.03 4.02
CA LEU A 97 -26.71 -0.59 5.34
C LEU A 97 -25.99 0.13 6.50
N ASP A 98 -24.73 0.50 6.27
CA ASP A 98 -23.97 1.33 7.19
C ASP A 98 -24.59 2.72 7.30
N GLY A 99 -24.73 3.41 6.16
CA GLY A 99 -25.38 4.71 6.05
C GLY A 99 -24.55 5.89 6.57
N THR A 100 -23.31 5.68 7.01
CA THR A 100 -22.37 6.75 7.38
C THR A 100 -21.31 6.94 6.28
N PRO A 101 -20.82 8.17 6.05
CA PRO A 101 -19.87 8.44 4.96
C PRO A 101 -18.51 7.76 5.15
N ASN A 102 -18.15 7.43 6.40
CA ASN A 102 -16.86 6.84 6.77
C ASN A 102 -16.99 5.40 7.30
N LYS A 103 -18.13 4.73 7.05
CA LYS A 103 -18.35 3.32 7.43
C LYS A 103 -18.27 3.04 8.94
N ALA A 104 -18.47 4.05 9.79
CA ALA A 104 -18.25 3.97 11.23
C ALA A 104 -19.28 3.10 11.99
N LYS A 105 -20.44 2.79 11.40
CA LYS A 105 -21.51 2.05 12.09
C LYS A 105 -21.30 0.54 12.03
N LEU A 106 -20.89 0.02 10.88
CA LEU A 106 -20.55 -1.37 10.65
C LEU A 106 -19.06 -1.63 10.88
N GLY A 107 -18.22 -0.66 10.54
CA GLY A 107 -16.77 -0.75 10.49
C GLY A 107 -16.28 -0.99 9.06
N ALA A 108 -15.33 -0.18 8.59
CA ALA A 108 -14.68 -0.36 7.30
C ALA A 108 -13.99 -1.73 7.20
N ASN A 109 -13.43 -2.22 8.31
CA ASN A 109 -12.89 -3.56 8.44
C ASN A 109 -13.95 -4.67 8.28
N ALA A 110 -15.18 -4.49 8.76
CA ALA A 110 -16.25 -5.44 8.52
C ALA A 110 -16.68 -5.47 7.05
N ILE A 111 -16.82 -4.29 6.42
CA ILE A 111 -17.27 -4.17 5.03
C ILE A 111 -16.20 -4.70 4.07
N LEU A 112 -14.94 -4.30 4.25
CA LEU A 112 -13.86 -4.70 3.36
C LEU A 112 -13.64 -6.22 3.38
N GLY A 113 -13.60 -6.84 4.55
CA GLY A 113 -13.39 -8.29 4.65
C GLY A 113 -14.44 -9.07 3.86
N VAL A 114 -15.71 -8.66 3.95
CA VAL A 114 -16.79 -9.27 3.18
C VAL A 114 -16.71 -8.92 1.70
N SER A 115 -16.30 -7.69 1.35
CA SER A 115 -16.11 -7.24 -0.03
C SER A 115 -15.06 -8.09 -0.77
N MET A 116 -13.89 -8.29 -0.17
CA MET A 116 -12.79 -9.07 -0.72
C MET A 116 -13.11 -10.58 -0.74
N ALA A 117 -13.69 -11.10 0.35
CA ALA A 117 -14.13 -12.49 0.41
C ALA A 117 -15.22 -12.82 -0.63
N THR A 118 -16.09 -11.85 -0.98
CA THR A 118 -17.09 -12.02 -2.05
C THR A 118 -16.41 -12.18 -3.41
N ALA A 119 -15.44 -11.33 -3.73
CA ALA A 119 -14.70 -11.41 -4.99
C ALA A 119 -13.98 -12.77 -5.12
N ARG A 120 -13.34 -13.24 -4.04
CA ARG A 120 -12.73 -14.58 -4.00
C ARG A 120 -13.75 -15.70 -4.17
N ALA A 121 -14.89 -15.62 -3.50
CA ALA A 121 -15.94 -16.62 -3.61
C ALA A 121 -16.48 -16.71 -5.05
N ALA A 122 -16.68 -15.56 -5.70
CA ALA A 122 -17.11 -15.48 -7.09
C ALA A 122 -16.07 -16.07 -8.04
N ALA A 123 -14.80 -15.66 -7.94
CA ALA A 123 -13.71 -16.21 -8.75
C ALA A 123 -13.60 -17.74 -8.60
N ASN A 124 -13.66 -18.23 -7.36
CA ASN A 124 -13.61 -19.66 -7.05
C ASN A 124 -14.82 -20.42 -7.62
N SER A 125 -16.01 -19.79 -7.65
CA SER A 125 -17.22 -20.40 -8.21
C SER A 125 -17.16 -20.54 -9.73
N GLU A 126 -16.50 -19.60 -10.40
CA GLU A 126 -16.26 -19.61 -11.85
C GLU A 126 -15.04 -20.47 -12.23
N GLY A 127 -14.25 -20.93 -11.25
CA GLY A 127 -13.07 -21.76 -11.48
C GLY A 127 -11.91 -21.01 -12.16
N ILE A 128 -11.82 -19.70 -11.95
CA ILE A 128 -10.76 -18.85 -12.50
C ILE A 128 -9.97 -18.14 -11.39
N PRO A 129 -8.68 -17.81 -11.60
CA PRO A 129 -7.89 -17.04 -10.65
C PRO A 129 -8.50 -15.66 -10.34
N LEU A 130 -8.30 -15.16 -9.12
CA LEU A 130 -8.86 -13.88 -8.68
C LEU A 130 -8.43 -12.70 -9.57
N TYR A 131 -7.14 -12.65 -9.94
CA TYR A 131 -6.66 -11.60 -10.84
C TYR A 131 -7.36 -11.61 -12.22
N ARG A 132 -7.69 -12.81 -12.76
CA ARG A 132 -8.47 -12.93 -14.01
C ARG A 132 -9.93 -12.56 -13.81
N TYR A 133 -10.52 -12.95 -12.69
CA TYR A 133 -11.91 -12.61 -12.37
C TYR A 133 -12.13 -11.09 -12.31
N LEU A 134 -11.19 -10.37 -11.67
CA LEU A 134 -11.29 -8.92 -11.51
C LEU A 134 -10.80 -8.12 -12.72
N GLY A 135 -9.72 -8.56 -13.39
CA GLY A 135 -9.09 -7.80 -14.48
C GLY A 135 -9.46 -8.23 -15.90
N GLY A 136 -10.00 -9.44 -16.06
CA GLY A 136 -10.29 -10.00 -17.38
C GLY A 136 -9.02 -10.33 -18.17
N ILE A 137 -8.90 -9.75 -19.37
CA ILE A 137 -7.84 -10.11 -20.33
C ILE A 137 -6.60 -9.22 -20.26
N ASP A 138 -6.78 -7.94 -19.91
CA ASP A 138 -5.73 -6.93 -19.87
C ASP A 138 -5.07 -6.93 -18.50
N LEU A 139 -3.88 -7.54 -18.39
CA LEU A 139 -3.18 -7.77 -17.12
C LEU A 139 -1.71 -7.40 -17.21
N GLU A 140 -1.20 -6.87 -16.11
CA GLU A 140 0.18 -6.43 -15.96
C GLU A 140 0.67 -6.68 -14.53
N LEU A 141 1.85 -7.28 -14.38
CA LEU A 141 2.52 -7.40 -13.08
C LEU A 141 3.06 -6.04 -12.63
N PRO A 142 2.87 -5.65 -11.36
CA PRO A 142 3.32 -4.35 -10.90
C PRO A 142 4.84 -4.28 -10.76
N GLN A 143 5.37 -3.08 -11.00
CA GLN A 143 6.65 -2.63 -10.51
C GLN A 143 6.60 -2.58 -8.98
N THR A 144 7.57 -3.17 -8.28
CA THR A 144 7.53 -3.27 -6.80
C THR A 144 8.50 -2.33 -6.10
N PHE A 145 8.04 -1.73 -5.00
CA PHE A 145 8.81 -0.88 -4.11
C PHE A 145 8.95 -1.59 -2.76
N HIS A 146 10.20 -1.85 -2.39
CA HIS A 146 10.54 -2.66 -1.22
C HIS A 146 11.17 -1.78 -0.15
N ASN A 147 10.48 -1.60 0.98
CA ASN A 147 11.02 -0.89 2.13
C ASN A 147 12.18 -1.68 2.75
N VAL A 148 13.38 -1.12 2.75
CA VAL A 148 14.60 -1.80 3.21
C VAL A 148 15.30 -1.11 4.38
N ILE A 149 14.97 0.15 4.65
CA ILE A 149 15.38 0.87 5.87
C ILE A 149 14.15 1.59 6.43
N ASN A 150 13.86 1.38 7.71
CA ASN A 150 12.79 2.06 8.45
C ASN A 150 13.34 3.20 9.31
N GLY A 151 12.56 4.26 9.43
CA GLY A 151 12.68 5.33 10.43
C GLY A 151 11.28 5.78 10.88
N GLY A 152 11.18 6.99 11.44
CA GLY A 152 9.93 7.57 11.90
C GLY A 152 9.14 6.65 12.83
N GLU A 153 7.83 6.56 12.65
CA GLU A 153 6.94 5.72 13.47
C GLU A 153 7.12 4.20 13.24
N HIS A 154 7.89 3.80 12.23
CA HIS A 154 8.11 2.39 11.86
C HIS A 154 9.33 1.76 12.54
N ALA A 155 10.16 2.55 13.23
CA ALA A 155 11.34 2.07 13.95
C ALA A 155 11.69 2.92 15.18
N ASP A 156 12.26 2.28 16.21
CA ASP A 156 12.83 2.96 17.37
C ASP A 156 14.29 3.38 17.07
N ASN A 157 14.46 4.32 16.13
CA ASN A 157 15.75 4.90 15.74
C ASN A 157 15.61 6.42 15.51
N PRO A 158 16.72 7.17 15.36
CA PRO A 158 16.67 8.64 15.32
C PRO A 158 16.50 9.21 13.90
N ILE A 159 16.07 8.40 12.92
CA ILE A 159 15.87 8.85 11.54
C ILE A 159 14.43 9.32 11.41
N ASP A 160 14.23 10.56 10.94
CA ASP A 160 12.87 11.11 10.79
C ASP A 160 12.16 10.61 9.53
N THR A 161 12.89 10.38 8.42
CA THR A 161 12.33 9.76 7.21
C THR A 161 11.79 8.37 7.53
N GLN A 162 10.52 8.13 7.22
CA GLN A 162 9.81 6.92 7.63
C GLN A 162 10.30 5.67 6.88
N GLU A 163 10.50 5.77 5.57
CA GLU A 163 10.90 4.60 4.77
C GLU A 163 11.89 4.95 3.66
N PHE A 164 12.85 4.04 3.45
CA PHE A 164 13.72 4.03 2.29
C PHE A 164 13.52 2.73 1.54
N MET A 165 13.09 2.86 0.30
CA MET A 165 12.70 1.77 -0.56
C MET A 165 13.66 1.62 -1.73
N ILE A 166 13.71 0.39 -2.28
CA ILE A 166 14.37 0.09 -3.56
C ILE A 166 13.39 -0.51 -4.55
N THR A 167 13.67 -0.29 -5.84
CA THR A 167 12.82 -0.79 -6.93
C THR A 167 13.68 -1.20 -8.13
N PRO A 168 13.41 -2.35 -8.79
CA PRO A 168 14.23 -2.82 -9.92
C PRO A 168 13.90 -2.05 -11.21
N ILE A 169 14.88 -1.48 -11.90
CA ILE A 169 14.65 -0.70 -13.14
C ILE A 169 14.93 -1.54 -14.39
N SER A 170 16.03 -2.31 -14.37
CA SER A 170 16.51 -3.04 -15.55
C SER A 170 16.05 -4.50 -15.61
N HIS A 171 15.02 -4.86 -14.82
CA HIS A 171 14.46 -6.20 -14.80
C HIS A 171 13.81 -6.58 -16.12
N LYS A 172 13.89 -7.87 -16.45
CA LYS A 172 13.30 -8.46 -17.67
C LYS A 172 12.01 -9.23 -17.41
N SER A 173 11.73 -9.50 -16.15
CA SER A 173 10.57 -10.24 -15.67
C SER A 173 10.40 -9.91 -14.18
N PHE A 174 9.25 -10.25 -13.61
CA PHE A 174 8.99 -10.03 -12.20
C PHE A 174 9.95 -10.84 -11.32
N ARG A 175 10.18 -12.13 -11.64
CA ARG A 175 11.22 -12.95 -11.01
C ARG A 175 12.59 -12.27 -11.01
N ASN A 176 13.04 -11.81 -12.18
CA ASN A 176 14.35 -11.17 -12.28
C ASN A 176 14.42 -9.89 -11.43
N GLY A 177 13.34 -9.11 -11.35
CA GLY A 177 13.26 -7.96 -10.45
C GLY A 177 13.38 -8.36 -8.97
N ILE A 178 12.68 -9.42 -8.56
CA ILE A 178 12.78 -9.95 -7.18
C ILE A 178 14.20 -10.41 -6.85
N ASP A 179 14.90 -11.10 -7.77
CA ASP A 179 16.28 -11.52 -7.57
C ASP A 179 17.21 -10.31 -7.33
N MET A 180 17.04 -9.24 -8.12
CA MET A 180 17.81 -8.00 -7.95
C MET A 180 17.56 -7.34 -6.58
N ILE A 181 16.32 -7.37 -6.10
CA ILE A 181 15.95 -6.80 -4.80
C ILE A 181 16.54 -7.62 -3.65
N ASP A 182 16.48 -8.96 -3.72
CA ASP A 182 17.06 -9.84 -2.69
C ASP A 182 18.58 -9.63 -2.56
N ASP A 183 19.28 -9.58 -3.70
CA ASP A 183 20.72 -9.29 -3.74
C ASP A 183 21.07 -7.97 -3.01
N VAL A 184 20.31 -6.90 -3.29
CA VAL A 184 20.53 -5.59 -2.65
C VAL A 184 20.17 -5.61 -1.18
N TYR A 185 19.07 -6.27 -0.80
CA TYR A 185 18.64 -6.37 0.60
C TYR A 185 19.71 -7.07 1.48
N TRP A 186 20.28 -8.18 1.01
CA TRP A 186 21.36 -8.86 1.75
C TRP A 186 22.70 -8.13 1.69
N ALA A 187 23.01 -7.46 0.58
CA ALA A 187 24.18 -6.57 0.51
C ALA A 187 24.04 -5.42 1.52
N LEU A 188 22.84 -4.84 1.66
CA LEU A 188 22.55 -3.78 2.61
C LEU A 188 22.77 -4.25 4.05
N LYS A 189 22.29 -5.45 4.40
CA LYS A 189 22.57 -6.05 5.72
C LYS A 189 24.07 -6.05 6.03
N GLY A 190 24.87 -6.55 5.10
CA GLY A 190 26.33 -6.60 5.28
C GLY A 190 27.00 -5.22 5.31
N VAL A 191 26.46 -4.23 4.61
CA VAL A 191 26.93 -2.83 4.64
C VAL A 191 26.63 -2.19 6.00
N ILE A 192 25.43 -2.42 6.55
CA ILE A 192 25.00 -1.95 7.88
C ILE A 192 25.89 -2.56 8.98
N GLU A 193 26.10 -3.89 8.96
CA GLU A 193 26.96 -4.58 9.93
C GLU A 193 28.40 -4.08 9.89
N LYS A 194 28.97 -3.88 8.69
CA LYS A 194 30.33 -3.33 8.53
C LYS A 194 30.46 -1.89 9.01
N ALA A 195 29.37 -1.12 8.99
CA ALA A 195 29.31 0.22 9.56
C ALA A 195 29.14 0.22 11.09
N GLY A 196 28.97 -0.95 11.71
CA GLY A 196 28.83 -1.11 13.16
C GLY A 196 27.41 -0.91 13.69
N PHE A 197 26.40 -0.91 12.81
CA PHE A 197 25.00 -0.79 13.18
C PHE A 197 24.32 -2.16 13.32
N GLU A 198 23.22 -2.20 14.08
CA GLU A 198 22.38 -3.38 14.22
C GLU A 198 21.47 -3.58 13.00
N THR A 199 21.13 -4.83 12.72
CA THR A 199 20.24 -5.23 11.60
C THR A 199 18.91 -5.77 12.11
N GLY A 200 18.37 -5.19 13.19
CA GLY A 200 17.00 -5.45 13.63
C GLY A 200 16.01 -5.00 12.57
N LEU A 201 14.84 -5.66 12.51
CA LEU A 201 13.83 -5.39 11.49
C LEU A 201 12.63 -4.63 12.07
N GLY A 202 12.19 -3.58 11.39
CA GLY A 202 10.93 -2.87 11.69
C GLY A 202 9.69 -3.68 11.32
N ASP A 203 8.52 -3.05 11.42
CA ASP A 203 7.21 -3.68 11.14
C ASP A 203 7.09 -4.20 9.70
N GLU A 204 7.78 -3.56 8.75
CA GLU A 204 7.72 -3.90 7.32
C GLU A 204 8.84 -4.80 6.84
N GLY A 205 9.71 -5.23 7.77
CA GLY A 205 10.82 -6.12 7.48
C GLY A 205 12.11 -5.42 7.01
N GLY A 206 12.09 -4.12 6.75
CA GLY A 206 13.32 -3.34 6.51
C GLY A 206 14.20 -3.23 7.76
N PHE A 207 15.49 -2.94 7.58
CA PHE A 207 16.41 -2.75 8.70
C PHE A 207 16.12 -1.44 9.45
N ALA A 208 16.45 -1.38 10.74
CA ALA A 208 16.34 -0.17 11.56
C ALA A 208 17.72 0.25 12.12
N PRO A 209 18.70 0.61 11.26
CA PRO A 209 20.01 1.03 11.72
C PRO A 209 19.93 2.35 12.48
N ASN A 210 20.82 2.53 13.46
CA ASN A 210 20.89 3.77 14.26
C ASN A 210 21.76 4.84 13.56
N VAL A 211 21.44 5.15 12.29
CA VAL A 211 22.03 6.29 11.57
C VAL A 211 21.32 7.58 11.92
N LYS A 212 21.99 8.73 11.75
CA LYS A 212 21.52 10.02 12.28
C LYS A 212 20.78 10.87 11.27
N THR A 213 20.99 10.62 9.98
CA THR A 213 20.43 11.44 8.90
C THR A 213 19.98 10.57 7.73
N THR A 214 19.05 11.12 6.97
CA THR A 214 18.52 10.62 5.71
C THR A 214 19.63 10.48 4.69
N GLY A 215 20.61 11.40 4.70
CA GLY A 215 21.81 11.29 3.87
C GLY A 215 22.65 10.06 4.20
N GLU A 216 22.85 9.73 5.49
CA GLU A 216 23.58 8.53 5.90
C GLU A 216 22.85 7.25 5.47
N ALA A 217 21.53 7.19 5.63
CA ALA A 217 20.71 6.06 5.17
C ALA A 217 20.81 5.86 3.65
N LEU A 218 20.72 6.95 2.88
CA LEU A 218 20.87 6.93 1.43
C LEU A 218 22.29 6.52 0.99
N ASP A 219 23.34 6.97 1.70
CA ASP A 219 24.72 6.57 1.42
C ASP A 219 24.92 5.05 1.63
N LEU A 220 24.34 4.48 2.70
CA LEU A 220 24.34 3.04 2.91
C LEU A 220 23.61 2.30 1.78
N LEU A 221 22.46 2.82 1.34
CA LEU A 221 21.65 2.20 0.30
C LEU A 221 22.32 2.23 -1.08
N VAL A 222 22.91 3.37 -1.45
CA VAL A 222 23.71 3.52 -2.67
C VAL A 222 24.89 2.53 -2.65
N LYS A 223 25.56 2.41 -1.51
CA LYS A 223 26.68 1.47 -1.34
C LYS A 223 26.21 0.01 -1.40
N ALA A 224 25.04 -0.32 -0.87
CA ALA A 224 24.45 -1.65 -0.96
C ALA A 224 24.14 -2.05 -2.41
N ILE A 225 23.50 -1.15 -3.17
CA ILE A 225 23.20 -1.35 -4.59
C ILE A 225 24.51 -1.64 -5.37
N GLN A 226 25.55 -0.84 -5.15
CA GLN A 226 26.86 -1.04 -5.78
C GLN A 226 27.52 -2.35 -5.35
N THR A 227 27.42 -2.71 -4.07
CA THR A 227 28.01 -3.94 -3.51
C THR A 227 27.34 -5.19 -4.09
N ALA A 228 26.03 -5.12 -4.38
CA ALA A 228 25.29 -6.16 -5.07
C ALA A 228 25.61 -6.26 -6.58
N GLY A 229 26.41 -5.35 -7.13
CA GLY A 229 26.82 -5.36 -8.53
C GLY A 229 25.91 -4.57 -9.48
N TYR A 230 24.96 -3.80 -8.94
CA TYR A 230 24.00 -3.01 -9.71
C TYR A 230 24.39 -1.52 -9.76
N LYS A 231 23.89 -0.79 -10.77
CA LYS A 231 24.08 0.67 -10.89
C LYS A 231 22.89 1.42 -10.26
N PRO A 232 23.11 2.27 -9.24
CA PRO A 232 22.06 3.12 -8.69
C PRO A 232 21.44 4.03 -9.77
N GLY A 233 20.10 4.10 -9.80
CA GLY A 233 19.32 4.89 -10.75
C GLY A 233 19.30 4.36 -12.20
N LYS A 234 19.91 3.20 -12.47
CA LYS A 234 19.86 2.54 -13.79
C LYS A 234 19.40 1.09 -13.72
N ASP A 235 19.93 0.34 -12.76
CA ASP A 235 19.53 -1.04 -12.52
C ASP A 235 18.57 -1.12 -11.33
N VAL A 236 18.83 -0.35 -10.27
CA VAL A 236 17.97 -0.26 -9.08
C VAL A 236 17.79 1.20 -8.70
N GLY A 237 16.53 1.62 -8.56
CA GLY A 237 16.13 2.94 -8.10
C GLY A 237 15.87 2.97 -6.60
N ILE A 238 15.81 4.18 -6.06
CA ILE A 238 15.46 4.46 -4.66
C ILE A 238 14.13 5.21 -4.64
N ALA A 239 13.29 4.89 -3.67
CA ALA A 239 12.15 5.73 -3.29
C ALA A 239 12.22 6.04 -1.80
N ILE A 240 11.63 7.14 -1.39
CA ILE A 240 11.54 7.51 0.03
C ILE A 240 10.10 7.88 0.38
N ASP A 241 9.68 7.52 1.58
CA ASP A 241 8.46 8.01 2.23
C ASP A 241 8.87 8.87 3.43
N LEU A 242 8.57 10.15 3.34
CA LEU A 242 8.86 11.11 4.40
C LEU A 242 7.78 11.16 5.46
N ALA A 243 6.53 10.77 5.14
CA ALA A 243 5.36 10.93 5.99
C ALA A 243 5.30 12.32 6.67
N SER A 244 5.49 13.38 5.87
CA SER A 244 5.78 14.72 6.39
C SER A 244 4.67 15.34 7.24
N SER A 245 3.47 14.76 7.24
CA SER A 245 2.38 15.09 8.16
C SER A 245 2.84 15.02 9.62
N GLY A 246 3.65 14.02 9.98
CA GLY A 246 4.21 13.88 11.34
C GLY A 246 5.32 14.88 11.67
N LEU A 247 5.91 15.49 10.63
CA LEU A 247 7.00 16.47 10.75
C LEU A 247 6.48 17.91 10.80
N TYR A 248 5.21 18.14 10.46
CA TYR A 248 4.63 19.47 10.30
C TYR A 248 4.01 20.00 11.61
N ASP A 249 4.47 21.17 12.08
CA ASP A 249 3.84 21.87 13.19
C ASP A 249 2.75 22.84 12.69
N HIS A 250 1.49 22.47 12.89
CA HIS A 250 0.33 23.28 12.53
C HIS A 250 0.26 24.66 13.21
N LYS A 251 1.02 24.91 14.29
CA LYS A 251 0.99 26.19 15.01
C LYS A 251 1.83 27.27 14.32
N ASN A 252 2.99 26.91 13.81
CA ASN A 252 3.93 27.84 13.16
C ASN A 252 3.99 27.64 11.64
N GLY A 253 3.49 26.51 11.12
CA GLY A 253 3.55 26.14 9.71
C GLY A 253 4.93 25.72 9.24
N HIS A 254 5.76 25.19 10.14
CA HIS A 254 7.13 24.75 9.88
C HIS A 254 7.23 23.21 9.88
N TYR A 255 8.29 22.70 9.28
CA TYR A 255 8.67 21.29 9.30
C TYR A 255 9.87 21.09 10.24
N HIS A 256 9.73 20.19 11.20
CA HIS A 256 10.79 19.77 12.11
C HIS A 256 11.42 18.48 11.60
N PHE A 257 12.68 18.54 11.18
CA PHE A 257 13.36 17.41 10.55
C PHE A 257 14.85 17.40 10.87
N GLU A 258 15.35 16.28 11.39
CA GLU A 258 16.73 15.99 11.79
C GLU A 258 17.30 17.03 12.76
N GLY A 259 16.46 17.52 13.68
CA GLY A 259 16.82 18.57 14.64
C GLY A 259 16.89 19.98 14.06
N HIS A 260 16.45 20.16 12.81
CA HIS A 260 16.31 21.46 12.16
C HIS A 260 14.84 21.89 12.07
N ASP A 261 14.64 23.20 11.97
CA ASP A 261 13.33 23.83 11.80
C ASP A 261 13.31 24.55 10.45
N TYR A 262 12.39 24.15 9.58
CA TYR A 262 12.28 24.66 8.21
C TYR A 262 10.94 25.37 8.02
N ASP A 263 10.97 26.61 7.52
CA ASP A 263 9.78 27.12 6.84
C ASP A 263 9.53 26.32 5.55
N VAL A 264 8.30 26.39 5.02
CA VAL A 264 7.91 25.56 3.87
C VAL A 264 8.76 25.78 2.61
N ASN A 265 9.31 26.97 2.39
CA ASN A 265 10.18 27.21 1.23
C ASN A 265 11.56 26.57 1.44
N ALA A 266 12.13 26.74 2.64
CA ALA A 266 13.39 26.12 3.02
C ALA A 266 13.28 24.59 3.01
N TRP A 267 12.12 24.04 3.42
CA TRP A 267 11.83 22.62 3.35
C TRP A 267 11.82 22.09 1.90
N MET A 268 11.07 22.75 1.01
CA MET A 268 11.08 22.38 -0.41
C MET A 268 12.48 22.48 -1.04
N ASP A 269 13.25 23.53 -0.70
CA ASP A 269 14.62 23.68 -1.18
C ASP A 269 15.56 22.57 -0.70
N PHE A 270 15.41 22.14 0.57
CA PHE A 270 16.10 20.98 1.12
C PHE A 270 15.77 19.71 0.32
N LEU A 271 14.49 19.46 0.04
CA LEU A 271 14.06 18.29 -0.74
C LEU A 271 14.64 18.30 -2.16
N ASP A 272 14.67 19.44 -2.84
CA ASP A 272 15.31 19.56 -4.15
C ASP A 272 16.80 19.25 -4.11
N ASP A 273 17.51 19.73 -3.09
CA ASP A 273 18.93 19.49 -2.94
C ASP A 273 19.22 18.02 -2.61
N LEU A 274 18.33 17.37 -1.85
CA LEU A 274 18.36 15.93 -1.61
C LEU A 274 18.23 15.15 -2.95
N LEU A 275 17.23 15.49 -3.78
CA LEU A 275 17.01 14.87 -5.08
C LEU A 275 18.20 15.08 -6.05
N LYS A 276 18.84 16.26 -6.02
CA LYS A 276 20.05 16.53 -6.82
C LYS A 276 21.25 15.71 -6.34
N LYS A 277 21.42 15.58 -5.02
CA LYS A 277 22.53 14.85 -4.41
C LYS A 277 22.40 13.33 -4.64
N TYR A 278 21.17 12.82 -4.63
CA TYR A 278 20.86 11.40 -4.82
C TYR A 278 19.98 11.19 -6.07
N PRO A 279 20.56 11.25 -7.28
CA PRO A 279 19.82 11.10 -8.53
C PRO A 279 19.24 9.69 -8.74
N SER A 280 19.54 8.74 -7.86
CA SER A 280 18.88 7.44 -7.80
C SER A 280 17.50 7.49 -7.17
N ILE A 281 17.12 8.57 -6.48
CA ILE A 281 15.76 8.78 -5.98
C ILE A 281 14.85 9.07 -7.17
N MET A 282 13.90 8.18 -7.41
CA MET A 282 12.94 8.29 -8.52
C MET A 282 11.50 8.49 -8.05
N SER A 283 11.23 8.28 -6.76
CA SER A 283 9.91 8.49 -6.17
C SER A 283 10.04 9.06 -4.76
N ILE A 284 9.19 10.02 -4.42
CA ILE A 284 9.07 10.64 -3.09
C ILE A 284 7.60 10.64 -2.69
N GLU A 285 7.31 10.02 -1.54
CA GLU A 285 5.98 9.90 -0.95
C GLU A 285 5.83 10.89 0.21
N ASP A 286 4.66 11.53 0.28
CA ASP A 286 4.26 12.54 1.25
C ASP A 286 5.36 13.56 1.63
N PRO A 287 5.89 14.31 0.64
CA PRO A 287 6.93 15.32 0.89
C PRO A 287 6.44 16.55 1.67
N LEU A 288 5.13 16.77 1.77
CA LEU A 288 4.50 17.85 2.52
C LEU A 288 3.35 17.27 3.36
N GLY A 289 2.90 17.98 4.39
CA GLY A 289 1.85 17.50 5.29
C GLY A 289 0.45 17.39 4.66
N GLU A 290 -0.42 16.57 5.27
CA GLU A 290 -1.79 16.21 4.82
C GLU A 290 -2.79 17.38 4.62
N ASP A 291 -2.42 18.59 5.04
CA ASP A 291 -3.21 19.81 4.88
C ASP A 291 -2.56 20.84 3.96
N ASP A 292 -1.32 20.63 3.52
CA ASP A 292 -0.51 21.60 2.77
C ASP A 292 -0.69 21.50 1.25
N TRP A 293 -1.96 21.47 0.80
CA TRP A 293 -2.35 21.22 -0.58
C TRP A 293 -1.68 22.17 -1.61
N ASP A 294 -1.58 23.45 -1.28
CA ASP A 294 -1.03 24.45 -2.20
C ASP A 294 0.48 24.28 -2.40
N ASN A 295 1.23 23.99 -1.33
CA ASN A 295 2.67 23.77 -1.45
C ASN A 295 2.98 22.39 -2.00
N PHE A 296 2.16 21.37 -1.72
CA PHE A 296 2.26 20.06 -2.37
C PHE A 296 2.13 20.20 -3.90
N ALA A 297 1.16 20.99 -4.39
CA ALA A 297 1.02 21.28 -5.82
C ALA A 297 2.20 22.08 -6.40
N LYS A 298 2.74 23.06 -5.65
CA LYS A 298 3.95 23.80 -6.07
C LYS A 298 5.16 22.90 -6.17
N PHE A 299 5.38 22.02 -5.20
CA PHE A 299 6.47 21.06 -5.20
C PHE A 299 6.33 20.08 -6.36
N THR A 300 5.12 19.53 -6.57
CA THR A 300 4.79 18.67 -7.71
C THR A 300 5.14 19.34 -9.03
N LYS A 301 4.75 20.61 -9.22
CA LYS A 301 5.10 21.38 -10.43
C LYS A 301 6.62 21.58 -10.59
N ARG A 302 7.36 21.67 -9.49
CA ARG A 302 8.82 21.91 -9.48
C ARG A 302 9.62 20.67 -9.88
N VAL A 303 9.21 19.47 -9.44
CA VAL A 303 10.00 18.23 -9.59
C VAL A 303 9.30 17.10 -10.36
N GLY A 304 7.99 17.18 -10.57
CA GLY A 304 7.14 16.08 -11.06
C GLY A 304 7.45 15.58 -12.47
N ASP A 305 8.19 16.35 -13.27
CA ASP A 305 8.68 15.90 -14.59
C ASP A 305 9.91 14.97 -14.49
N LYS A 306 10.55 14.90 -13.32
CA LYS A 306 11.80 14.15 -13.09
C LYS A 306 11.66 13.04 -12.06
N VAL A 307 10.80 13.25 -11.08
CA VAL A 307 10.62 12.38 -9.92
C VAL A 307 9.13 12.15 -9.73
N GLN A 308 8.76 10.92 -9.43
CA GLN A 308 7.41 10.58 -9.02
C GLN A 308 7.11 11.20 -7.64
N VAL A 309 5.98 11.90 -7.53
CA VAL A 309 5.49 12.48 -6.28
C VAL A 309 4.21 11.73 -5.91
N VAL A 310 4.32 10.90 -4.88
CA VAL A 310 3.25 10.04 -4.39
C VAL A 310 2.47 10.75 -3.29
N ASP A 311 1.16 10.72 -3.40
CA ASP A 311 0.20 11.23 -2.42
C ASP A 311 -0.49 10.05 -1.70
N ASP A 312 -0.31 9.96 -0.38
CA ASP A 312 -0.97 9.00 0.51
C ASP A 312 -1.92 9.69 1.50
N ASP A 313 -1.37 10.49 2.44
CA ASP A 313 -2.14 11.11 3.52
C ASP A 313 -3.13 12.18 3.02
N LEU A 314 -2.81 12.88 1.93
CA LEU A 314 -3.70 13.91 1.37
C LEU A 314 -4.98 13.29 0.81
N ILE A 315 -4.88 12.13 0.14
CA ILE A 315 -6.00 11.48 -0.55
C ILE A 315 -6.69 10.39 0.23
N VAL A 316 -6.02 9.67 1.13
CA VAL A 316 -6.55 8.57 1.95
C VAL A 316 -7.44 7.60 1.16
N THR A 317 -7.05 7.31 -0.08
CA THR A 317 -7.79 6.49 -1.06
C THR A 317 -9.25 6.96 -1.32
N ASN A 318 -9.60 8.19 -0.95
CA ASN A 318 -10.97 8.70 -1.01
C ASN A 318 -11.22 9.49 -2.30
N PRO A 319 -12.19 9.09 -3.15
CA PRO A 319 -12.50 9.78 -4.40
C PRO A 319 -12.78 11.29 -4.28
N ILE A 320 -13.22 11.79 -3.11
CA ILE A 320 -13.42 13.22 -2.87
C ILE A 320 -12.08 13.97 -2.88
N TYR A 321 -11.09 13.48 -2.13
CA TYR A 321 -9.77 14.10 -2.04
C TYR A 321 -8.94 13.84 -3.28
N ILE A 322 -9.07 12.66 -3.91
CA ILE A 322 -8.46 12.38 -5.22
C ILE A 322 -8.93 13.40 -6.27
N ARG A 323 -10.23 13.72 -6.31
CA ARG A 323 -10.76 14.78 -7.19
C ARG A 323 -10.14 16.14 -6.90
N LYS A 324 -9.79 16.43 -5.65
CA LYS A 324 -9.11 17.67 -5.25
C LYS A 324 -7.64 17.67 -5.70
N ALA A 325 -6.90 16.60 -5.40
CA ALA A 325 -5.50 16.41 -5.81
C ALA A 325 -5.33 16.60 -7.32
N ILE A 326 -6.16 15.93 -8.12
CA ILE A 326 -6.17 16.04 -9.59
C ILE A 326 -6.38 17.49 -10.05
N LYS A 327 -7.36 18.20 -9.47
CA LYS A 327 -7.66 19.60 -9.86
C LYS A 327 -6.55 20.57 -9.49
N MET A 328 -5.86 20.31 -8.39
CA MET A 328 -4.77 21.16 -7.91
C MET A 328 -3.42 20.82 -8.55
N GLY A 329 -3.27 19.61 -9.08
CA GLY A 329 -1.97 19.08 -9.50
C GLY A 329 -1.07 18.78 -8.30
N ALA A 330 -1.66 18.29 -7.20
CA ALA A 330 -0.92 17.79 -6.05
C ALA A 330 -0.62 16.31 -6.26
N GLY A 331 0.66 15.97 -6.42
CA GLY A 331 1.13 14.63 -6.79
C GLY A 331 1.00 14.33 -8.28
N ASN A 332 1.66 13.25 -8.70
CA ASN A 332 1.47 12.63 -10.01
C ASN A 332 1.22 11.10 -9.91
N THR A 333 1.34 10.54 -8.71
CA THR A 333 1.01 9.15 -8.37
C THR A 333 0.19 9.14 -7.08
N LEU A 334 -0.81 8.26 -6.98
CA LEU A 334 -1.64 8.12 -5.79
C LEU A 334 -1.38 6.78 -5.11
N LEU A 335 -1.16 6.79 -3.80
CA LEU A 335 -1.08 5.56 -3.00
C LEU A 335 -2.49 5.06 -2.66
N ILE A 336 -2.78 3.82 -3.00
CA ILE A 336 -4.12 3.23 -2.89
C ILE A 336 -4.09 2.08 -1.88
N LYS A 337 -4.80 2.27 -0.77
CA LYS A 337 -4.95 1.31 0.33
C LYS A 337 -6.41 0.92 0.46
N LEU A 338 -6.74 -0.34 0.15
CA LEU A 338 -8.13 -0.82 0.10
C LEU A 338 -8.91 -0.54 1.39
N ASN A 339 -8.27 -0.67 2.55
CA ASN A 339 -8.91 -0.48 3.84
C ASN A 339 -9.10 0.99 4.24
N GLN A 340 -8.40 1.94 3.61
CA GLN A 340 -8.67 3.38 3.82
C GLN A 340 -10.01 3.80 3.22
N ILE A 341 -10.50 3.12 2.17
CA ILE A 341 -11.82 3.38 1.58
C ILE A 341 -12.87 2.35 1.96
N GLY A 342 -12.48 1.08 2.15
CA GLY A 342 -13.30 0.05 2.79
C GLY A 342 -14.14 -0.84 1.87
N SER A 343 -14.00 -0.75 0.55
CA SER A 343 -14.61 -1.72 -0.39
C SER A 343 -13.82 -1.85 -1.69
N VAL A 344 -13.93 -3.01 -2.35
CA VAL A 344 -13.33 -3.26 -3.68
C VAL A 344 -13.89 -2.29 -4.71
N SER A 345 -15.21 -2.07 -4.73
CA SER A 345 -15.84 -1.18 -5.71
C SER A 345 -15.41 0.28 -5.61
N GLU A 346 -15.28 0.83 -4.39
CA GLU A 346 -14.81 2.21 -4.21
C GLU A 346 -13.30 2.32 -4.51
N THR A 347 -12.51 1.27 -4.22
CA THR A 347 -11.09 1.22 -4.63
C THR A 347 -10.95 1.26 -6.16
N LEU A 348 -11.79 0.49 -6.87
CA LEU A 348 -11.84 0.52 -8.34
C LEU A 348 -12.29 1.89 -8.88
N GLU A 349 -13.16 2.63 -8.16
CA GLU A 349 -13.48 4.02 -8.53
C GLU A 349 -12.27 4.94 -8.37
N ALA A 350 -11.55 4.85 -7.25
CA ALA A 350 -10.36 5.65 -6.98
C ALA A 350 -9.28 5.45 -8.06
N ILE A 351 -8.95 4.20 -8.39
CA ILE A 351 -7.97 3.85 -9.44
C ILE A 351 -8.43 4.37 -10.80
N ARG A 352 -9.71 4.16 -11.15
CA ARG A 352 -10.26 4.63 -12.44
C ARG A 352 -10.22 6.14 -12.55
N LEU A 353 -10.51 6.85 -11.47
CA LEU A 353 -10.48 8.31 -11.41
C LEU A 353 -9.05 8.82 -11.60
N ALA A 354 -8.07 8.22 -10.93
CA ALA A 354 -6.65 8.57 -11.08
C ALA A 354 -6.18 8.40 -12.53
N ARG A 355 -6.31 7.18 -13.07
CA ARG A 355 -5.83 6.83 -14.42
C ARG A 355 -6.48 7.68 -15.51
N LYS A 356 -7.80 7.93 -15.42
CA LYS A 356 -8.52 8.77 -16.39
C LYS A 356 -8.04 10.22 -16.44
N ASN A 357 -7.34 10.69 -15.40
CA ASN A 357 -6.83 12.05 -15.32
C ASN A 357 -5.29 12.10 -15.34
N GLY A 358 -4.63 11.04 -15.82
CA GLY A 358 -3.18 11.01 -16.02
C GLY A 358 -2.35 10.80 -14.76
N PHE A 359 -2.98 10.48 -13.64
CA PHE A 359 -2.26 10.07 -12.43
C PHE A 359 -1.94 8.58 -12.51
N LYS A 360 -0.74 8.21 -12.06
CA LYS A 360 -0.40 6.81 -11.81
C LYS A 360 -1.02 6.35 -10.49
N THR A 361 -1.03 5.05 -10.28
CA THR A 361 -1.49 4.43 -9.03
C THR A 361 -0.39 3.55 -8.48
N MET A 362 -0.21 3.56 -7.16
CA MET A 362 0.62 2.61 -6.46
C MET A 362 -0.26 1.95 -5.42
N LEU A 363 -0.53 0.65 -5.56
CA LEU A 363 -1.24 -0.08 -4.51
C LEU A 363 -0.31 -0.30 -3.32
N SER A 364 -0.86 -0.26 -2.11
CA SER A 364 -0.07 -0.39 -0.89
C SER A 364 -0.65 -1.38 0.10
N HIS A 365 0.25 -2.12 0.75
CA HIS A 365 -0.01 -2.82 2.00
C HIS A 365 -0.29 -1.85 3.16
N ARG A 366 -0.48 -2.39 4.38
CA ARG A 366 -0.45 -1.62 5.64
C ARG A 366 0.62 -2.15 6.59
N SER A 367 1.00 -1.37 7.59
CA SER A 367 1.97 -1.80 8.61
C SER A 367 1.52 -3.02 9.42
N GLY A 368 0.22 -3.17 9.73
CA GLY A 368 -0.36 -4.43 10.20
C GLY A 368 -0.95 -5.24 9.05
N GLU A 369 -0.22 -6.24 8.56
CA GLU A 369 -0.67 -7.13 7.49
C GLU A 369 -1.06 -8.50 8.01
N THR A 370 -1.61 -9.33 7.14
CA THR A 370 -1.76 -10.77 7.39
C THR A 370 -1.09 -11.60 6.31
N GLY A 371 -1.27 -12.92 6.34
CA GLY A 371 -0.80 -13.81 5.27
C GLY A 371 -1.62 -13.70 3.98
N ASP A 372 -2.70 -12.90 3.96
CA ASP A 372 -3.55 -12.73 2.79
C ASP A 372 -2.79 -12.08 1.61
N THR A 373 -3.17 -12.45 0.38
CA THR A 373 -2.49 -12.03 -0.85
C THR A 373 -3.41 -11.34 -1.85
N PHE A 374 -4.58 -10.86 -1.43
CA PHE A 374 -5.58 -10.21 -2.27
C PHE A 374 -4.97 -9.02 -3.01
N LEU A 375 -4.12 -8.25 -2.32
CA LEU A 375 -3.42 -7.11 -2.88
C LEU A 375 -2.60 -7.47 -4.13
N SER A 376 -1.95 -8.65 -4.15
CA SER A 376 -1.18 -9.12 -5.29
C SER A 376 -2.06 -9.39 -6.50
N ASP A 377 -3.11 -10.19 -6.33
CA ASP A 377 -4.08 -10.46 -7.40
C ASP A 377 -4.77 -9.17 -7.89
N PHE A 378 -5.11 -8.29 -6.96
CA PHE A 378 -5.77 -7.02 -7.25
C PHE A 378 -4.85 -6.09 -8.04
N SER A 379 -3.56 -6.03 -7.71
CA SER A 379 -2.58 -5.21 -8.44
C SER A 379 -2.46 -5.57 -9.91
N VAL A 380 -2.49 -6.87 -10.20
CA VAL A 380 -2.47 -7.38 -11.57
C VAL A 380 -3.80 -7.16 -12.26
N ALA A 381 -4.91 -7.38 -11.55
CA ALA A 381 -6.25 -7.23 -12.11
C ALA A 381 -6.56 -5.80 -12.58
N VAL A 382 -6.06 -4.80 -11.87
CA VAL A 382 -6.41 -3.39 -12.11
C VAL A 382 -5.38 -2.66 -12.94
N ASN A 383 -4.33 -3.35 -13.42
CA ASN A 383 -3.11 -2.76 -14.00
C ASN A 383 -2.68 -1.58 -13.16
N ALA A 384 -2.36 -1.86 -11.89
CA ALA A 384 -2.01 -0.85 -10.92
C ALA A 384 -0.76 -0.06 -11.38
N GLY A 385 0.13 -0.69 -12.14
CA GLY A 385 1.45 -0.17 -12.49
C GLY A 385 2.44 -0.42 -11.35
N GLU A 386 2.12 0.00 -10.13
CA GLU A 386 3.07 -0.02 -9.01
C GLU A 386 2.49 -0.67 -7.74
N LEU A 387 3.34 -1.31 -6.94
CA LEU A 387 3.00 -1.97 -5.67
C LEU A 387 4.05 -1.72 -4.59
N LYS A 388 3.61 -1.22 -3.44
CA LYS A 388 4.38 -1.09 -2.19
C LYS A 388 3.90 -2.17 -1.20
N ALA A 389 4.75 -3.18 -0.95
CA ALA A 389 4.38 -4.34 -0.13
C ALA A 389 5.43 -4.74 0.92
N GLY A 390 6.36 -3.84 1.28
CA GLY A 390 7.36 -4.03 2.32
C GLY A 390 8.59 -4.82 1.88
N ALA A 391 9.41 -5.26 2.84
CA ALA A 391 10.68 -5.94 2.57
C ALA A 391 10.54 -7.43 2.26
N MET A 392 11.58 -8.00 1.64
CA MET A 392 11.76 -9.44 1.42
C MET A 392 12.19 -10.20 2.70
N ALA A 393 11.50 -9.98 3.82
CA ALA A 393 11.92 -10.53 5.12
C ALA A 393 10.81 -11.23 5.91
N ARG A 394 9.72 -10.52 6.20
CA ARG A 394 8.62 -11.05 7.02
C ARG A 394 7.57 -11.71 6.13
N SER A 395 6.99 -12.83 6.57
CA SER A 395 6.09 -13.64 5.74
C SER A 395 4.86 -12.90 5.24
N GLU A 396 4.28 -12.00 6.04
CA GLU A 396 3.14 -11.18 5.63
C GLU A 396 3.45 -10.23 4.47
N ARG A 397 4.74 -9.97 4.20
CA ARG A 397 5.23 -9.21 3.04
C ARG A 397 5.57 -10.16 1.91
N VAL A 398 6.41 -11.15 2.21
CA VAL A 398 6.93 -12.13 1.24
C VAL A 398 5.80 -12.92 0.57
N GLU A 399 4.69 -13.20 1.24
CA GLU A 399 3.56 -13.89 0.62
C GLU A 399 2.94 -13.10 -0.54
N LYS A 400 2.98 -11.76 -0.52
CA LYS A 400 2.50 -10.95 -1.65
C LYS A 400 3.39 -11.14 -2.86
N TYR A 401 4.71 -11.15 -2.66
CA TYR A 401 5.69 -11.39 -3.73
C TYR A 401 5.63 -12.84 -4.24
N ASN A 402 5.47 -13.82 -3.35
CA ASN A 402 5.26 -15.22 -3.72
C ASN A 402 4.00 -15.39 -4.57
N GLN A 403 2.92 -14.67 -4.25
CA GLN A 403 1.72 -14.71 -5.06
C GLN A 403 1.95 -14.11 -6.46
N LEU A 404 2.67 -12.99 -6.56
CA LEU A 404 3.01 -12.40 -7.87
C LEU A 404 3.90 -13.31 -8.71
N LEU A 405 4.83 -14.05 -8.09
CA LEU A 405 5.62 -15.08 -8.77
C LEU A 405 4.75 -16.23 -9.31
N ARG A 406 3.73 -16.67 -8.54
CA ARG A 406 2.75 -17.66 -9.02
C ARG A 406 1.92 -17.10 -10.17
N ILE A 407 1.55 -15.82 -10.13
CA ILE A 407 0.82 -15.17 -11.22
C ILE A 407 1.69 -15.09 -12.48
N GLU A 408 2.95 -14.65 -12.36
CA GLU A 408 3.92 -14.66 -13.47
C GLU A 408 4.05 -16.05 -14.09
N GLU A 409 4.18 -17.09 -13.27
CA GLU A 409 4.25 -18.49 -13.74
C GLU A 409 2.99 -18.90 -14.52
N GLN A 410 1.80 -18.52 -14.03
CA GLN A 410 0.52 -18.84 -14.68
C GLN A 410 0.30 -18.08 -15.98
N LEU A 411 0.76 -16.82 -16.07
CA LEU A 411 0.70 -16.01 -17.28
C LEU A 411 1.73 -16.48 -18.32
N GLY A 412 2.85 -17.06 -17.87
CA GLY A 412 3.88 -17.61 -18.73
C GLY A 412 4.54 -16.54 -19.59
N LYS A 413 4.72 -16.81 -20.88
CA LYS A 413 5.40 -15.89 -21.81
C LYS A 413 4.63 -14.61 -22.12
N GLU A 414 3.34 -14.59 -21.80
CA GLU A 414 2.45 -13.43 -22.00
C GLU A 414 2.43 -12.52 -20.76
N ALA A 415 3.27 -12.78 -19.76
CA ALA A 415 3.39 -11.93 -18.59
C ALA A 415 4.06 -10.60 -18.97
N HIS A 416 3.32 -9.51 -18.82
CA HIS A 416 3.84 -8.14 -18.90
C HIS A 416 4.17 -7.64 -17.50
N VAL A 417 5.21 -6.83 -17.38
CA VAL A 417 5.62 -6.21 -16.12
C VAL A 417 5.72 -4.71 -16.35
N ALA A 418 5.12 -3.94 -15.46
CA ALA A 418 5.23 -2.49 -15.49
C ALA A 418 6.68 -2.04 -15.29
N HIS A 419 7.00 -0.84 -15.81
CA HIS A 419 8.33 -0.24 -15.72
C HIS A 419 8.28 1.18 -15.16
N ILE A 420 9.28 1.53 -14.34
CA ILE A 420 9.54 2.90 -13.93
C ILE A 420 11.01 3.28 -14.25
N PRO A 421 11.26 4.41 -14.97
CA PRO A 421 10.27 5.22 -15.69
C PRO A 421 9.60 4.43 -16.83
N ASN A 422 8.41 4.88 -17.26
CA ASN A 422 7.70 4.34 -18.41
C ASN A 422 8.58 4.38 -19.67
N ASP A 423 8.44 3.39 -20.54
CA ASP A 423 9.28 3.20 -21.72
C ASP A 423 8.40 2.68 -22.87
N VAL A 424 8.15 3.53 -23.88
CA VAL A 424 7.27 3.22 -25.02
C VAL A 424 7.74 2.01 -25.84
N ASP A 425 9.01 1.63 -25.74
CA ASP A 425 9.55 0.46 -26.42
C ASP A 425 9.36 -0.84 -25.59
N LYS A 426 8.93 -0.72 -24.33
CA LYS A 426 8.65 -1.83 -23.40
C LYS A 426 7.17 -1.96 -23.01
N ASP A 427 6.44 -0.84 -22.99
CA ASP A 427 5.05 -0.71 -22.55
C ASP A 427 4.02 -1.16 -23.59
#